data_AF-A0A9X3GYE1-F1
#
_entry.id   AF-A0A9X3GYE1-F1
#
_cell.length_a   1.000
_cell.length_b   1.000
_cell.length_c   1.000
_cell.angle_alpha   90.00
_cell.angle_beta   90.00
_cell.angle_gamma   90.00
#
_symmetry.space_group_name_H-M   'P 1'
#
loop_
_entity.id
_entity.type
_entity.pdbx_description
1 polymer ?
#
loop_
_entity_poly.entity_id
_entity_poly.type
_entity_poly.pdbx_seq_one_letter_code
_entity_poly.pdbx_strand_id
1 'polypeptide(L)'
;MTCSFYRLIWLLPAAFAVHVIEEYLTGYPAYAGTVSGYPMGLPTFLGSNILFILIMLLLTRWAAATRKPNAVFWMLAWAAGNLFWNFVYHLASVPAFDRHSPGLITGALIYLPLSLAVWQAALAEKVVRPATLIGAIAAGGIFMGLVAAVGIFHLGGLGA
;
A
#
# COMPACT_ATOMS: atom_id res chain seq x y z
N MET A 1 -12.75 -24.15 -3.08
CA MET A 1 -11.59 -23.91 -3.97
C MET A 1 -10.87 -22.69 -3.46
N THR A 2 -9.61 -22.81 -3.01
CA THR A 2 -8.79 -21.65 -2.67
C THR A 2 -8.26 -21.03 -3.97
N CYS A 3 -8.36 -19.71 -4.12
CA CYS A 3 -7.75 -19.01 -5.27
C CYS A 3 -6.23 -19.14 -5.16
N SER A 4 -5.53 -19.47 -6.26
CA SER A 4 -4.08 -19.62 -6.22
C SER A 4 -3.37 -18.28 -6.05
N PHE A 5 -2.18 -18.28 -5.44
CA PHE A 5 -1.37 -17.09 -5.19
C PHE A 5 -1.26 -16.20 -6.44
N TYR A 6 -0.86 -16.78 -7.58
CA TYR A 6 -0.67 -16.02 -8.82
C TYR A 6 -1.95 -15.48 -9.46
N ARG A 7 -3.12 -16.00 -9.08
CA ARG A 7 -4.42 -15.40 -9.46
C ARG A 7 -4.80 -14.30 -8.48
N LEU A 8 -4.57 -14.52 -7.19
CA LEU A 8 -4.93 -13.61 -6.12
C LEU A 8 -4.17 -12.28 -6.20
N ILE A 9 -2.89 -12.29 -6.58
CA ILE A 9 -2.07 -11.06 -6.68
C ILE A 9 -2.60 -10.05 -7.72
N TRP A 10 -3.42 -10.47 -8.68
CA TRP A 10 -4.03 -9.55 -9.64
C TRP A 10 -5.10 -8.65 -9.01
N LEU A 11 -5.57 -8.97 -7.80
CA LEU A 11 -6.45 -8.08 -7.04
C LEU A 11 -5.70 -6.90 -6.42
N LEU A 12 -4.38 -6.97 -6.27
CA LEU A 12 -3.57 -5.93 -5.63
C LEU A 12 -3.68 -4.55 -6.33
N PRO A 13 -3.45 -4.41 -7.65
CA PRO A 13 -3.60 -3.11 -8.31
C PRO A 13 -5.04 -2.60 -8.31
N ALA A 14 -6.03 -3.49 -8.40
CA ALA A 14 -7.45 -3.13 -8.36
C ALA A 14 -7.86 -2.63 -6.97
N ALA A 15 -7.44 -3.32 -5.91
CA ALA A 15 -7.66 -2.89 -4.54
C ALA A 15 -7.04 -1.50 -4.30
N PHE A 16 -5.83 -1.27 -4.80
CA PHE A 16 -5.17 0.02 -4.68
C PHE A 16 -5.97 1.13 -5.38
N ALA A 17 -6.42 0.90 -6.61
CA ALA A 17 -7.28 1.87 -7.29
C ALA A 17 -8.56 2.19 -6.51
N VAL A 18 -9.23 1.18 -5.92
CA VAL A 18 -10.44 1.38 -5.11
C VAL A 18 -10.16 2.25 -3.88
N HIS A 19 -9.03 2.04 -3.21
CA HIS A 19 -8.63 2.86 -2.07
C HIS A 19 -8.36 4.31 -2.45
N VAL A 20 -7.63 4.56 -3.55
CA VAL A 20 -7.37 5.93 -4.03
C VAL A 20 -8.68 6.64 -4.40
N ILE A 21 -9.66 5.90 -4.94
CA ILE A 21 -11.00 6.44 -5.19
C ILE A 21 -11.69 6.83 -3.87
N GLU A 22 -11.66 5.97 -2.84
CA GLU A 22 -12.18 6.31 -1.52
C GLU A 22 -11.51 7.58 -0.98
N GLU A 23 -10.18 7.62 -0.93
CA GLU A 23 -9.40 8.75 -0.44
C GLU A 23 -9.76 10.05 -1.17
N TYR A 24 -9.90 10.00 -2.50
CA TYR A 24 -10.32 11.15 -3.29
C TYR A 24 -11.73 11.63 -2.91
N LEU A 25 -12.71 10.70 -2.89
CA LEU A 25 -14.11 11.02 -2.61
C LEU A 25 -14.35 11.46 -1.16
N THR A 26 -13.51 11.02 -0.24
CA THR A 26 -13.60 11.34 1.19
C THR A 26 -12.64 12.46 1.63
N GLY A 27 -11.92 13.08 0.68
CA GLY A 27 -11.19 14.33 0.91
C GLY A 27 -9.79 14.18 1.50
N TYR A 28 -9.11 13.06 1.26
CA TYR A 28 -7.73 12.83 1.74
C TYR A 28 -6.75 13.98 1.43
N PRO A 29 -6.74 14.60 0.23
CA PRO A 29 -5.80 15.68 -0.06
C PRO A 29 -5.94 16.89 0.89
N ALA A 30 -7.17 17.21 1.29
CA ALA A 30 -7.45 18.26 2.27
C ALA A 30 -7.09 17.79 3.69
N TYR A 31 -7.48 16.56 4.05
CA TYR A 31 -7.13 15.92 5.32
C TYR A 31 -5.61 15.93 5.57
N ALA A 32 -4.80 15.63 4.56
CA ALA A 32 -3.34 15.61 4.66
C ALA A 32 -2.81 16.96 5.17
N GLY A 33 -3.31 18.08 4.65
CA GLY A 33 -2.96 19.42 5.14
C GLY A 33 -3.36 19.68 6.59
N THR A 34 -4.43 19.03 7.08
CA THR A 34 -4.84 19.19 8.48
C THR A 34 -3.95 18.45 9.48
N VAL A 35 -3.23 17.42 9.03
CA VAL A 35 -2.36 16.60 9.90
C VAL A 35 -0.87 16.93 9.70
N SER A 36 -0.47 17.38 8.51
CA SER A 36 0.92 17.76 8.22
C SER A 36 1.18 19.26 8.25
N GLY A 37 0.14 20.10 8.16
CA GLY A 37 0.27 21.54 7.93
C GLY A 37 0.52 21.92 6.47
N TYR A 38 0.67 20.93 5.56
CA TYR A 38 0.95 21.14 4.14
C TYR A 38 -0.15 20.48 3.28
N PRO A 39 -1.07 21.25 2.68
CA PRO A 39 -2.10 20.70 1.81
C PRO A 39 -1.49 19.91 0.66
N MET A 40 -2.00 18.71 0.41
CA MET A 40 -1.56 17.93 -0.74
C MET A 40 -2.27 18.43 -1.98
N GLY A 41 -1.53 19.02 -2.92
CA GLY A 41 -2.07 19.43 -4.20
C GLY A 41 -2.65 18.25 -4.98
N LEU A 42 -3.78 18.47 -5.67
CA LEU A 42 -4.43 17.42 -6.45
C LEU A 42 -3.51 16.76 -7.51
N PRO A 43 -2.65 17.50 -8.23
CA PRO A 43 -1.69 16.87 -9.15
C PRO A 43 -0.69 15.96 -8.44
N THR A 44 -0.22 16.34 -7.26
CA THR A 44 0.71 15.52 -6.45
C THR A 44 0.03 14.25 -5.95
N PHE A 45 -1.21 14.38 -5.46
CA PHE A 45 -2.00 13.24 -4.99
C PHE A 45 -2.30 12.25 -6.12
N LEU A 46 -2.89 12.70 -7.22
CA LEU A 46 -3.26 11.82 -8.34
C LEU A 46 -2.01 11.29 -9.06
N GLY A 47 -1.02 12.14 -9.33
CA GLY A 47 0.19 11.76 -10.04
C GLY A 47 0.98 10.66 -9.30
N SER A 48 1.19 10.83 -8.00
CA SER A 48 1.90 9.84 -7.18
C SER A 48 1.14 8.52 -7.10
N ASN A 49 -0.18 8.57 -6.86
CA ASN A 49 -0.99 7.36 -6.76
C ASN A 49 -1.12 6.60 -8.09
N ILE A 50 -1.29 7.30 -9.21
CA ILE A 50 -1.28 6.68 -10.54
C ILE A 50 0.06 5.97 -10.77
N LEU A 51 1.17 6.64 -10.46
CA LEU A 51 2.50 6.03 -10.59
C LEU A 51 2.63 4.78 -9.70
N PHE A 52 2.17 4.82 -8.46
CA PHE A 52 2.25 3.69 -7.54
C PHE A 52 1.40 2.49 -7.98
N ILE A 53 0.20 2.75 -8.54
CA ILE A 53 -0.65 1.73 -9.15
C ILE A 53 0.04 1.11 -10.37
N LEU A 54 0.68 1.92 -11.23
CA LEU A 54 1.42 1.41 -12.39
C LEU A 54 2.60 0.53 -11.96
N ILE A 55 3.36 0.94 -10.94
CA ILE A 55 4.45 0.12 -10.38
C ILE A 55 3.90 -1.20 -9.83
N MET A 56 2.79 -1.17 -9.08
CA MET A 56 2.12 -2.37 -8.57
C MET A 56 1.74 -3.33 -9.71
N LEU A 57 1.14 -2.80 -10.78
CA LEU A 57 0.74 -3.57 -11.95
C LEU A 57 1.94 -4.22 -12.65
N LEU A 58 3.03 -3.47 -12.82
CA LEU A 58 4.27 -3.97 -13.44
C LEU A 58 4.93 -5.06 -12.60
N LEU A 59 5.03 -4.86 -11.28
CA LEU A 59 5.58 -5.86 -10.36
C LEU A 59 4.71 -7.12 -10.31
N THR A 60 3.38 -6.96 -10.29
CA THR A 60 2.42 -8.06 -10.35
C THR A 60 2.60 -8.88 -11.63
N ARG A 61 2.67 -8.20 -12.78
CA ARG A 61 2.94 -8.85 -14.08
C ARG A 61 4.28 -9.57 -14.08
N TRP A 62 5.34 -8.94 -13.57
CA TRP A 62 6.68 -9.52 -13.53
C TRP A 62 6.73 -10.78 -12.66
N ALA A 63 6.14 -10.73 -11.46
CA ALA A 63 6.03 -11.86 -10.55
C ALA A 63 5.21 -13.00 -11.18
N ALA A 64 4.05 -12.69 -11.78
CA ALA A 64 3.17 -13.67 -12.41
C ALA A 64 3.83 -14.37 -13.61
N ALA A 65 4.53 -13.61 -14.46
CA ALA A 65 5.14 -14.12 -15.69
C ALA A 65 6.42 -14.92 -15.42
N THR A 66 7.27 -14.46 -14.49
CA THR A 66 8.59 -15.07 -14.29
C THR A 66 8.64 -16.06 -13.14
N ARG A 67 7.77 -15.89 -12.13
CA ARG A 67 7.75 -16.68 -10.90
C ARG A 67 9.10 -16.74 -10.17
N LYS A 68 10.00 -15.79 -10.46
CA LYS A 68 11.32 -15.73 -9.85
C LYS A 68 11.22 -15.24 -8.40
N PRO A 69 12.02 -15.77 -7.46
CA PRO A 69 11.96 -15.36 -6.05
C PRO A 69 12.13 -13.85 -5.84
N ASN A 70 13.02 -13.20 -6.59
CA ASN A 70 13.23 -11.75 -6.51
C ASN A 70 12.02 -10.94 -7.00
N ALA A 71 11.37 -11.37 -8.09
CA ALA A 71 10.18 -10.74 -8.61
C ALA A 71 9.02 -10.81 -7.61
N VAL A 72 8.82 -11.98 -7.00
CA VAL A 72 7.82 -12.18 -5.95
C VAL A 72 8.14 -11.34 -4.71
N PHE A 73 9.41 -11.30 -4.28
CA PHE A 73 9.84 -10.50 -3.12
C PHE A 73 9.50 -9.03 -3.29
N TRP A 74 9.92 -8.41 -4.40
CA TRP A 74 9.69 -6.98 -4.63
C TRP A 74 8.21 -6.64 -4.82
N MET A 75 7.44 -7.52 -5.46
CA MET A 75 5.99 -7.38 -5.54
C MET A 75 5.34 -7.44 -4.15
N LEU A 76 5.71 -8.42 -3.31
CA LEU A 76 5.19 -8.53 -1.95
C LEU A 76 5.59 -7.35 -1.07
N ALA A 77 6.81 -6.82 -1.22
CA ALA A 77 7.26 -5.65 -0.48
C ALA A 77 6.49 -4.40 -0.88
N TRP A 78 6.30 -4.18 -2.17
CA TRP A 78 5.50 -3.07 -2.70
C TRP A 78 4.04 -3.17 -2.25
N ALA A 79 3.46 -4.38 -2.30
CA ALA A 79 2.12 -4.68 -1.81
C ALA A 79 1.98 -4.45 -0.30
N ALA A 80 2.94 -4.92 0.50
CA ALA A 80 2.92 -4.71 1.94
C ALA A 80 2.97 -3.22 2.29
N GLY A 81 3.80 -2.43 1.60
CA GLY A 81 3.87 -0.98 1.80
C GLY A 81 2.57 -0.26 1.45
N ASN A 82 2.07 -0.45 0.23
CA ASN A 82 0.93 0.31 -0.29
C ASN A 82 -0.43 -0.19 0.19
N LEU A 83 -0.54 -1.41 0.71
CA LEU A 83 -1.79 -1.94 1.26
C LEU A 83 -1.73 -2.06 2.79
N PHE A 84 -0.91 -2.98 3.30
CA PHE A 84 -0.92 -3.29 4.74
C PHE A 84 -0.41 -2.13 5.61
N TRP A 85 0.77 -1.60 5.31
CA TRP A 85 1.34 -0.49 6.08
C TRP A 85 0.59 0.82 5.84
N ASN A 86 0.05 1.02 4.65
CA ASN A 86 -0.86 2.11 4.38
C ASN A 86 -2.13 2.01 5.27
N PHE A 87 -2.76 0.84 5.38
CA PHE A 87 -3.84 0.61 6.35
C PHE A 87 -3.40 0.94 7.79
N VAL A 88 -2.22 0.45 8.20
CA VAL A 88 -1.67 0.75 9.55
C VAL A 88 -1.50 2.25 9.75
N TYR A 89 -1.05 2.99 8.73
CA TYR A 89 -0.94 4.45 8.78
C TYR A 89 -2.31 5.11 9.00
N HIS A 90 -3.34 4.76 8.23
CA HIS A 90 -4.68 5.33 8.42
C HIS A 90 -5.25 4.98 9.79
N LEU A 91 -5.08 3.72 10.23
CA LEU A 91 -5.54 3.27 11.54
C LEU A 91 -4.84 4.03 12.67
N ALA A 92 -3.52 4.19 12.60
CA ALA A 92 -2.73 4.90 13.59
C ALA A 92 -3.01 6.41 13.59
N SER A 93 -3.37 6.98 12.44
CA SER A 93 -3.70 8.39 12.31
C SER A 93 -4.97 8.77 13.07
N VAL A 94 -5.94 7.85 13.20
CA VAL A 94 -7.18 8.14 13.92
C VAL A 94 -6.96 8.56 15.37
N PRO A 95 -6.31 7.75 16.22
CA PRO A 95 -6.02 8.16 17.60
C PRO A 95 -4.95 9.26 17.68
N ALA A 96 -4.03 9.36 16.70
CA ALA A 96 -2.98 10.37 16.72
C ALA A 96 -3.50 11.80 16.47
N PHE A 97 -4.54 11.94 15.64
CA PHE A 97 -5.08 13.25 15.23
C PHE A 97 -6.54 13.48 15.67
N ASP A 98 -7.07 12.57 16.47
CA ASP A 98 -8.44 12.57 17.02
C ASP A 98 -9.52 12.82 15.94
N ARG A 99 -9.41 12.11 14.82
CA ARG A 99 -10.32 12.28 13.67
C ARG A 99 -10.30 11.06 12.74
N HIS A 100 -11.37 10.88 11.98
CA HIS A 100 -11.41 9.86 10.93
C HIS A 100 -10.35 10.14 9.85
N SER A 101 -9.63 9.09 9.42
CA SER A 101 -8.67 9.16 8.31
C SER A 101 -9.34 8.66 7.02
N PRO A 102 -9.52 9.53 5.99
CA PRO A 102 -9.95 9.12 4.66
C PRO A 102 -9.06 7.98 4.14
N GLY A 103 -9.62 6.86 3.66
CA GLY A 103 -8.86 5.66 3.27
C GLY A 103 -8.93 4.50 4.29
N LEU A 104 -9.39 4.77 5.52
CA LEU A 104 -9.49 3.73 6.55
C LEU A 104 -10.51 2.65 6.22
N ILE A 105 -11.61 2.99 5.53
CA ILE A 105 -12.69 2.02 5.26
C ILE A 105 -12.18 0.94 4.30
N THR A 106 -11.62 1.32 3.15
CA THR A 106 -11.05 0.34 2.23
C THR A 106 -9.76 -0.28 2.79
N GLY A 107 -8.99 0.46 3.60
CA GLY A 107 -7.86 -0.09 4.34
C GLY A 107 -8.26 -1.28 5.22
N ALA A 108 -9.30 -1.12 6.04
CA ALA A 108 -9.78 -2.14 6.95
C ALA A 108 -10.53 -3.28 6.24
N LEU A 109 -11.39 -2.95 5.27
CA LEU A 109 -12.29 -3.91 4.63
C LEU A 109 -11.71 -4.60 3.40
N ILE A 110 -10.68 -4.02 2.77
CA ILE A 110 -10.08 -4.54 1.53
C ILE A 110 -8.60 -4.82 1.72
N TYR A 111 -7.79 -3.82 2.08
CA TYR A 111 -6.33 -3.97 2.14
C TYR A 111 -5.89 -5.00 3.16
N LEU A 112 -6.39 -4.92 4.40
CA LEU A 112 -6.02 -5.87 5.45
C LEU A 112 -6.41 -7.32 5.08
N PRO A 113 -7.68 -7.63 4.74
CA PRO A 113 -8.05 -8.99 4.33
C PRO A 113 -7.28 -9.49 3.12
N LEU A 114 -7.09 -8.66 2.09
CA LEU A 114 -6.35 -9.06 0.88
C LEU A 114 -4.87 -9.32 1.17
N SER A 115 -4.22 -8.50 2.01
CA SER A 115 -2.82 -8.71 2.41
C SER A 115 -2.68 -10.05 3.13
N LEU A 116 -3.55 -10.33 4.10
CA LEU A 116 -3.55 -11.60 4.83
C LEU A 116 -3.78 -12.79 3.89
N ALA A 117 -4.72 -12.69 2.96
CA ALA A 117 -5.01 -13.74 2.00
C ALA A 117 -3.82 -14.01 1.05
N VAL A 118 -3.16 -12.95 0.56
CA VAL A 118 -1.96 -13.07 -0.29
C VAL A 118 -0.81 -13.73 0.45
N TRP A 119 -0.57 -13.35 1.70
CA TRP A 119 0.47 -13.93 2.54
C TRP A 119 0.19 -15.40 2.88
N GLN A 120 -1.05 -15.71 3.25
CA GLN A 120 -1.48 -17.08 3.50
C GLN A 120 -1.26 -17.95 2.25
N ALA A 121 -1.69 -17.47 1.08
CA ALA A 121 -1.49 -18.19 -0.18
C ALA A 121 0.00 -18.37 -0.51
N ALA A 122 0.81 -17.32 -0.32
CA ALA A 122 2.26 -17.37 -0.58
C ALA A 122 2.98 -18.42 0.28
N LEU A 123 2.58 -18.57 1.54
CA LEU A 123 3.14 -19.56 2.47
C LEU A 123 2.58 -20.97 2.21
N ALA A 124 1.26 -21.10 2.04
CA ALA A 124 0.59 -22.39 1.82
C ALA A 124 1.06 -23.06 0.52
N GLU A 125 1.24 -22.28 -0.55
CA GLU A 125 1.75 -22.76 -1.83
C GLU A 125 3.29 -22.81 -1.89
N LYS A 126 3.98 -22.47 -0.80
CA LYS A 126 5.45 -22.44 -0.70
C LYS A 126 6.11 -21.56 -1.78
N VAL A 127 5.44 -20.49 -2.21
CA VAL A 127 5.99 -19.51 -3.16
C VAL A 127 7.16 -18.76 -2.54
N VAL A 128 7.08 -18.49 -1.23
CA VAL A 128 8.16 -17.87 -0.45
C VAL A 128 8.35 -18.59 0.87
N ARG A 129 9.55 -18.44 1.45
CA ARG A 129 9.82 -18.87 2.83
C ARG A 129 9.28 -17.81 3.82
N PRO A 130 8.92 -18.18 5.05
CA PRO A 130 8.47 -17.23 6.08
C PRO A 130 9.42 -16.05 6.28
N ALA A 131 10.74 -16.31 6.35
CA ALA A 131 11.75 -15.24 6.49
C ALA A 131 11.74 -14.24 5.31
N THR A 132 11.51 -14.72 4.09
CA THR A 132 11.40 -13.87 2.90
C THR A 132 10.15 -13.00 2.96
N LEU A 133 9.02 -13.55 3.43
CA LEU A 133 7.80 -12.78 3.63
C LEU A 133 7.95 -11.71 4.71
N ILE A 134 8.55 -12.05 5.85
CA ILE A 134 8.85 -11.08 6.93
C ILE A 134 9.74 -9.97 6.39
N GLY A 135 10.78 -10.31 5.62
CA GLY A 135 11.65 -9.34 4.97
C GLY A 135 10.90 -8.42 3.99
N ALA A 136 9.97 -8.96 3.20
CA ALA A 136 9.16 -8.17 2.28
C ALA A 136 8.22 -7.22 3.04
N ILE A 137 7.57 -7.70 4.11
CA ILE A 137 6.71 -6.87 4.97
C ILE A 137 7.53 -5.75 5.61
N ALA A 138 8.71 -6.05 6.16
CA ALA A 138 9.59 -5.04 6.75
C ALA A 138 10.06 -4.00 5.72
N ALA A 139 10.48 -4.44 4.53
CA ALA A 139 10.86 -3.54 3.44
C ALA A 139 9.69 -2.62 3.01
N GLY A 140 8.49 -3.17 2.90
CA GLY A 140 7.28 -2.39 2.64
C GLY A 140 6.97 -1.36 3.74
N GLY A 141 7.23 -1.71 5.00
CA GLY A 141 7.05 -0.80 6.14
C GLY A 141 8.01 0.36 6.13
N ILE A 142 9.29 0.09 5.82
CA ILE A 142 10.30 1.13 5.61
C ILE A 142 9.87 2.06 4.47
N PHE A 143 9.44 1.50 3.34
CA PHE A 143 8.94 2.28 2.21
C PHE A 143 7.76 3.18 2.59
N MET A 144 6.72 2.64 3.24
CA MET A 144 5.56 3.43 3.65
C MET A 144 5.94 4.50 4.69
N GLY A 145 6.84 4.17 5.62
CA GLY A 145 7.38 5.13 6.57
C GLY A 145 8.09 6.30 5.87
N LEU A 146 8.87 6.04 4.82
CA LEU A 146 9.50 7.08 4.00
C LEU A 146 8.48 7.91 3.22
N VAL A 147 7.46 7.27 2.64
CA VAL A 147 6.36 7.98 1.96
C VAL A 147 5.64 8.92 2.92
N ALA A 148 5.32 8.46 4.14
CA ALA A 148 4.69 9.28 5.15
C ALA A 148 5.63 10.42 5.62
N ALA A 149 6.88 10.11 5.95
CA ALA A 149 7.83 11.10 6.45
C ALA A 149 8.11 12.21 5.44
N VAL A 150 8.42 11.84 4.19
CA VAL A 150 8.85 12.79 3.16
C VAL A 150 7.65 13.37 2.40
N GLY A 151 6.71 12.53 1.98
CA GLY A 151 5.61 12.93 1.11
C GLY A 151 4.41 13.54 1.82
N ILE A 152 4.17 13.18 3.09
CA ILE A 152 3.03 13.70 3.86
C ILE A 152 3.53 14.76 4.85
N PHE A 153 4.49 14.41 5.70
CA PHE A 153 4.97 15.27 6.77
C PHE A 153 6.12 16.20 6.37
N HIS A 154 6.63 16.09 5.14
CA HIS A 154 7.71 16.94 4.61
C HIS A 154 8.96 17.00 5.53
N LEU A 155 9.21 15.92 6.27
CA LEU A 155 10.39 15.74 7.12
C LEU A 155 11.62 15.66 6.21
N GLY A 156 12.33 16.78 6.08
CA GLY A 156 13.45 16.95 5.14
C GLY A 156 13.41 18.24 4.33
N GLY A 157 12.34 19.04 4.42
CA GLY A 157 12.29 20.41 3.87
C GLY A 157 12.10 20.51 2.35
N LEU A 158 11.83 19.41 1.66
CA LEU A 158 11.51 19.42 0.23
C LEU A 158 10.00 19.69 0.05
N GLY A 159 9.59 20.94 0.23
CA GLY A 159 8.21 21.37 -0.05
C GLY A 159 7.75 22.54 0.82
N ALA A 160 8.35 23.71 0.58
CA ALA A 160 7.72 25.01 0.81
C ALA A 160 7.83 25.81 -0.49
#